data_AF-A0A7Y9JKW4-F1
#
_entry.id   AF-A0A7Y9JKW4-F1
#
_cell.length_a   1.000
_cell.length_b   1.000
_cell.length_c   1.000
_cell.angle_alpha   90.00
_cell.angle_beta   90.00
_cell.angle_gamma   90.00
#
_symmetry.space_group_name_H-M   'P 1'
#
loop_
_entity.id
_entity.type
_entity.pdbx_description
1 polymer ?
#
loop_
_entity_poly.entity_id
_entity_poly.type
_entity_poly.pdbx_seq_one_letter_code
_entity_poly.pdbx_strand_id
1 'polypeptide(L)' 'MQAGRREVHALNTHTAAQLTVWTTGETELDIADLTTGASTSTHYEFTDLQGLEACLDDLTEHFNTPPCP' A
#
# COMPACT_ATOMS: atom_id res chain seq x y z
N MET A 1 -10.21 8.68 -22.39
CA MET A 1 -10.71 8.68 -21.01
C MET A 1 -9.49 8.72 -20.11
N GLN A 2 -9.29 9.76 -19.29
CA GLN A 2 -8.22 9.72 -18.27
C GLN A 2 -8.68 8.72 -17.21
N ALA A 3 -7.92 7.65 -16.99
CA ALA A 3 -8.10 6.83 -15.79
C ALA A 3 -7.88 7.75 -14.58
N GLY A 4 -8.87 7.82 -13.70
CA GLY A 4 -8.70 8.53 -12.44
C GLY A 4 -7.72 7.75 -11.57
N ARG A 5 -6.78 8.47 -10.94
CA ARG A 5 -5.86 7.90 -9.94
C ARG A 5 -6.10 8.61 -8.61
N ARG A 6 -6.14 7.85 -7.52
CA ARG A 6 -6.13 8.37 -6.16
C ARG A 6 -4.90 7.83 -5.45
N GLU A 7 -4.23 8.70 -4.70
CA GLU A 7 -3.04 8.34 -3.95
C GLU A 7 -3.29 8.62 -2.47
N VAL A 8 -2.90 7.68 -1.62
CA VAL A 8 -2.89 7.82 -0.17
C VAL A 8 -1.47 7.54 0.29
N HIS A 9 -0.96 8.44 1.14
CA HIS A 9 0.36 8.29 1.73
C HIS A 9 0.22 8.08 3.23
N ALA A 10 0.95 7.10 3.75
CA ALA A 10 1.06 6.86 5.18
C ALA A 10 2.55 6.87 5.57
N LEU A 11 2.86 7.41 6.73
CA LEU A 11 4.23 7.51 7.22
C LEU A 11 4.26 7.38 8.74
N ASN A 12 5.17 6.56 9.26
CA ASN A 12 5.57 6.56 10.66
C ASN A 12 7.10 6.58 10.76
N THR A 13 7.66 6.41 11.95
CA THR A 13 9.11 6.47 12.18
C THR A 13 9.92 5.40 11.43
N HIS A 14 9.31 4.25 11.13
CA HIS A 14 9.99 3.07 10.57
C HIS A 14 9.49 2.71 9.16
N THR A 15 8.32 3.18 8.76
CA THR A 15 7.63 2.74 7.54
C THR A 15 7.08 3.94 6.78
N ALA A 16 7.36 3.99 5.48
CA ALA A 16 6.64 4.84 4.53
C ALA A 16 5.83 3.94 3.59
N ALA A 17 4.59 4.33 3.30
CA ALA A 17 3.78 3.63 2.31
C ALA A 17 3.05 4.59 1.37
N GLN A 18 2.88 4.14 0.14
CA GLN A 18 2.05 4.76 -0.87
C GLN A 18 1.04 3.72 -1.38
N LEU A 19 -0.23 4.10 -1.33
CA LEU A 19 -1.32 3.34 -1.94
C LEU A 19 -1.81 4.12 -3.16
N THR A 20 -1.73 3.51 -4.33
CA THR A 20 -2.18 4.09 -5.59
C THR A 20 -3.37 3.30 -6.12
N VAL A 21 -4.57 3.89 -6.07
CA VAL A 21 -5.82 3.27 -6.56
C VAL A 21 -6.19 3.83 -7.93
N TRP A 22 -6.36 2.98 -8.93
CA TRP A 22 -6.84 3.34 -10.25
C TRP A 22 -8.33 3.05 -10.41
N THR A 23 -9.06 3.93 -11.11
CA THR A 23 -10.49 3.74 -11.41
C THR A 23 -10.76 2.56 -12.35
N THR A 24 -9.72 1.97 -12.92
CA THR A 24 -9.75 0.78 -13.75
C THR A 24 -9.88 -0.50 -12.94
N GLY A 25 -9.80 -0.42 -11.60
CA GLY A 25 -9.99 -1.55 -10.70
C GLY A 25 -8.67 -2.17 -10.23
N GLU A 26 -7.57 -1.43 -10.23
CA GLU A 26 -6.30 -1.90 -9.66
C GLU A 26 -5.85 -0.98 -8.52
N THR A 27 -5.03 -1.52 -7.61
CA THR A 27 -4.22 -0.74 -6.66
C THR A 27 -2.83 -1.32 -6.61
N GLU A 28 -1.89 -0.44 -6.32
CA GLU A 28 -0.53 -0.78 -5.99
C GLU A 28 -0.25 -0.24 -4.60
N LEU A 29 0.36 -1.08 -3.78
CA LEU A 29 0.81 -0.74 -2.44
C LEU A 29 2.33 -0.85 -2.40
N ASP A 30 2.98 0.30 -2.33
CA ASP A 30 4.41 0.41 -2.13
C ASP A 30 4.67 0.65 -0.64
N ILE A 31 5.51 -0.18 -0.04
CA ILE A 31 5.91 -0.08 1.36
C ILE A 31 7.43 -0.06 1.43
N ALA A 32 7.97 0.91 2.14
CA ALA A 32 9.39 1.03 2.42
C ALA A 32 9.64 0.99 3.93
N ASP A 33 10.54 0.10 4.35
CA ASP A 33 11.13 0.11 5.68
C ASP A 33 12.28 1.13 5.69
N LEU A 34 12.10 2.19 6.47
CA LEU A 34 13.02 3.30 6.60
C LEU A 34 14.25 2.97 7.45
N THR A 35 14.18 1.89 8.24
CA THR A 35 15.27 1.40 9.09
C THR A 35 16.27 0.60 8.26
N THR A 36 15.75 -0.27 7.39
CA THR A 36 16.58 -1.18 6.57
C THR A 36 16.81 -0.65 5.16
N GLY A 37 15.99 0.29 4.70
CA GLY A 37 15.97 0.78 3.31
C GLY A 37 15.32 -0.22 2.33
N ALA A 38 14.75 -1.33 2.82
CA ALA A 38 14.05 -2.29 1.99
C ALA A 38 12.71 -1.73 1.51
N SER A 39 12.30 -2.10 0.31
CA SER A 39 10.98 -1.76 -0.22
C SER A 39 10.32 -2.95 -0.88
N THR A 40 9.01 -3.06 -0.73
CA THR A 40 8.17 -4.05 -1.39
C THR A 40 7.03 -3.32 -2.09
N SER A 41 6.69 -3.77 -3.29
CA SER A 41 5.54 -3.27 -4.04
C SER A 41 4.63 -4.46 -4.34
N THR A 42 3.36 -4.33 -3.96
CA THR A 42 2.36 -5.38 -4.17
C THR A 42 1.24 -4.82 -5.02
N HIS A 43 0.99 -5.48 -6.15
CA HIS A 43 -0.10 -5.16 -7.05
C HIS A 43 -1.32 -6.02 -6.72
N TYR A 44 -2.49 -5.39 -6.68
CA TYR A 44 -3.76 -6.06 -6.47
C TYR A 44 -4.76 -5.61 -7.53
N GLU A 45 -5.44 -6.58 -8.14
CA GLU A 45 -6.63 -6.33 -8.94
C GLU A 45 -7.87 -6.41 -8.04
N PHE A 46 -8.77 -5.45 -8.17
CA PHE A 46 -10.11 -5.50 -7.59
C PHE A 46 -11.15 -5.41 -8.67
N THR A 47 -11.72 -6.57 -8.94
CA THR A 47 -13.01 -6.65 -9.62
C THR A 47 -14.18 -6.28 -8.70
N ASP A 48 -13.95 -6.20 -7.37
CA ASP A 48 -14.90 -5.76 -6.33
C ASP A 48 -14.18 -5.10 -5.11
N LEU A 49 -14.89 -4.77 -4.03
CA LEU A 49 -14.29 -4.11 -2.84
C LEU A 49 -13.25 -4.95 -2.07
N GLN A 50 -13.19 -6.28 -2.28
CA GLN A 50 -12.44 -7.19 -1.41
C GLN A 50 -10.93 -7.01 -1.50
N GLY A 51 -10.37 -6.83 -2.71
CA GLY A 51 -8.92 -6.67 -2.78
C GLY A 51 -8.47 -5.27 -2.32
N LEU A 52 -9.35 -4.26 -2.29
CA LEU A 52 -9.05 -2.99 -1.64
C LEU A 52 -8.98 -3.18 -0.11
N GLU A 53 -9.89 -3.97 0.46
CA GLU A 53 -9.84 -4.35 1.88
C GLU A 53 -8.56 -5.11 2.21
N ALA A 54 -8.21 -6.13 1.42
CA ALA A 54 -6.96 -6.88 1.60
C ALA A 54 -5.71 -5.97 1.53
N CYS A 55 -5.70 -5.01 0.60
CA CYS A 55 -4.62 -4.05 0.49
C CYS A 55 -4.53 -3.12 1.72
N LEU A 56 -5.67 -2.69 2.26
CA LEU A 56 -5.71 -1.88 3.48
C LEU A 56 -5.29 -2.68 4.72
N ASP A 57 -5.62 -3.97 4.76
CA ASP A 57 -5.18 -4.89 5.81
C ASP A 57 -3.66 -5.06 5.78
N ASP A 58 -3.06 -5.31 4.61
CA ASP A 58 -1.60 -5.42 4.44
C ASP A 58 -0.87 -4.13 4.85
N LEU A 59 -1.42 -2.96 4.48
CA LEU A 59 -0.90 -1.67 4.93
C LEU A 59 -0.96 -1.56 6.46
N THR A 60 -2.07 -1.96 7.06
CA THR A 60 -2.27 -1.89 8.51
C THR A 60 -1.32 -2.84 9.25
N GLU A 61 -1.10 -4.04 8.74
CA GLU A 61 -0.15 -5.01 9.30
C GLU A 61 1.27 -4.45 9.29
N HIS A 62 1.72 -3.91 8.15
CA HIS A 62 3.07 -3.33 8.03
C HIS A 62 3.27 -2.08 8.90
N PHE A 63 2.22 -1.31 9.18
CA PHE A 63 2.32 -0.14 10.05
C PHE A 63 2.35 -0.47 11.54
N ASN A 64 1.72 -1.58 11.93
CA ASN A 64 1.62 -1.99 13.33
C ASN A 64 2.67 -3.04 13.73
N THR A 65 3.29 -3.70 12.75
CA THR A 65 4.39 -4.63 13.00
C THR A 65 5.68 -3.85 13.24
N PRO A 66 6.28 -3.92 14.44
CA PRO A 66 7.58 -3.32 14.69
C PRO A 66 8.62 -3.92 13.74
N PRO A 67 9.60 -3.15 13.25
CA PRO A 67 10.71 -3.73 12.50
C PRO A 67 11.39 -4.79 13.37
N CYS A 68 11.62 -5.99 12.81
CA CYS A 68 12.37 -7.04 13.49
C CYS A 68 13.75 -6.48 13.90
N PRO A 69 14.19 -6.67 15.16
CA PRO A 69 15.46 -6.15 15.66
C PRO A 69 16.68 -6.77 14.98
#